data_AF-I4HR02-F1
#
_entry.id   AF-I4HR02-F1
#
_cell.length_a   1.000
_cell.length_b   1.000
_cell.length_c   1.000
_cell.angle_alpha   90.00
_cell.angle_beta   90.00
_cell.angle_gamma   90.00
#
_symmetry.space_group_name_H-M   'P 1'
#
loop_
_entity.id
_entity.type
_entity.pdbx_description
1 polymer ?
#
loop_
_entity_poly.entity_id
_entity_poly.type
_entity_poly.pdbx_seq_one_letter_code
_entity_poly.pdbx_strand_id
1 'polypeptide(L)'
;MVIGVRVVGVKHDTGERGRLSYVLWEEAYIMPILALEVISEQYNGEYEAKLADYQTLGILYYAIYNPLSGRRGRFKNRERLEVYKLIAGKYELLEPENNRVWLPEIGLALGYEQGEHIAWVREWLY
;
A
#
# COMPACT_ATOMS: atom_id res chain seq x y z
N MET A 1 7.73 15.37 -0.24
CA MET A 1 6.73 14.28 -0.18
C MET A 1 7.38 13.14 0.59
N VAL A 2 6.93 12.86 1.82
CA VAL A 2 7.43 11.70 2.60
C VAL A 2 6.54 10.53 2.23
N ILE A 3 7.05 9.62 1.39
CA ILE A 3 6.31 8.43 0.96
C ILE A 3 6.60 7.35 1.98
N GLY A 4 5.70 7.12 2.93
CA GLY A 4 5.85 6.03 3.89
C GLY A 4 5.68 4.68 3.20
N VAL A 5 6.77 4.08 2.73
CA VAL A 5 6.76 2.72 2.17
C VAL A 5 6.86 1.73 3.33
N ARG A 6 5.80 0.95 3.58
CA ARG A 6 5.86 -0.19 4.51
C ARG A 6 6.01 -1.47 3.72
N VAL A 7 7.14 -2.14 3.93
CA VAL A 7 7.48 -3.41 3.28
C VAL A 7 7.34 -4.54 4.28
N VAL A 8 6.65 -5.61 3.89
CA VAL A 8 6.56 -6.85 4.65
C VAL A 8 7.60 -7.83 4.09
N GLY A 9 8.31 -8.56 4.97
CA GLY A 9 9.30 -9.58 4.58
C GLY A 9 10.77 -9.11 4.59
N VAL A 10 11.07 -7.94 5.15
CA VAL A 10 12.43 -7.36 5.20
C VAL A 10 12.78 -6.97 6.65
N LYS A 11 14.08 -6.88 7.00
CA LYS A 11 14.51 -6.47 8.35
C LYS A 11 14.01 -5.06 8.70
N HIS A 12 13.30 -4.95 9.82
CA HIS A 12 12.59 -3.73 10.25
C HIS A 12 13.46 -2.73 11.04
N ASP A 13 14.64 -3.11 11.51
CA ASP A 13 15.48 -2.23 12.32
C ASP A 13 16.42 -1.39 11.44
N THR A 14 16.08 -0.12 11.25
CA THR A 14 16.89 0.87 10.52
C THR A 14 17.11 2.17 11.32
N GLY A 15 17.01 2.11 12.65
CA GLY A 15 17.21 3.27 13.54
C GLY A 15 15.95 4.05 13.93
N GLU A 16 16.13 5.16 14.66
CA GLU A 16 15.08 5.88 15.41
C GLU A 16 13.90 6.41 14.58
N ARG A 17 14.08 6.65 13.28
CA ARG A 17 13.04 7.18 12.38
C ARG A 17 12.37 6.11 11.51
N GLY A 18 12.77 4.85 11.63
CA GLY A 18 12.33 3.77 10.75
C GLY A 18 12.72 4.01 9.27
N ARG A 19 12.05 3.32 8.34
CA ARG A 19 12.27 3.47 6.90
C ARG A 19 11.31 4.50 6.31
N LEU A 20 11.88 5.56 5.72
CA LEU A 20 11.12 6.57 4.98
C LEU A 20 11.01 6.25 3.47
N SER A 21 11.71 5.22 2.98
CA SER A 21 11.70 4.75 1.59
C SER A 21 12.31 3.34 1.49
N TYR A 22 12.00 2.60 0.42
CA TYR A 22 12.64 1.31 0.11
C TYR A 22 13.62 1.47 -1.06
N VAL A 23 14.90 1.16 -0.83
CA VAL A 23 15.98 1.40 -1.78
C VAL A 23 16.63 0.07 -2.15
N LEU A 24 16.53 -0.35 -3.42
CA LEU A 24 16.91 -1.71 -3.85
C LEU A 24 18.37 -2.07 -3.56
N TRP A 25 19.32 -1.16 -3.79
CA TRP A 25 20.74 -1.46 -3.58
C TRP A 25 21.12 -1.63 -2.10
N GLU A 26 20.40 -0.95 -1.19
CA GLU A 26 20.59 -1.11 0.26
C GLU A 26 20.06 -2.46 0.75
N GLU A 27 19.13 -3.06 0.00
CA GLU A 27 18.45 -4.31 0.34
C GLU A 27 18.96 -5.51 -0.46
N ALA A 28 20.19 -5.45 -0.96
CA ALA A 28 20.79 -6.50 -1.78
C ALA A 28 19.92 -6.91 -2.99
N TYR A 29 19.17 -5.95 -3.55
CA TYR A 29 18.24 -6.14 -4.66
C TYR A 29 17.10 -7.14 -4.38
N ILE A 30 16.78 -7.37 -3.10
CA ILE A 30 15.63 -8.16 -2.71
C ILE A 30 14.38 -7.32 -2.98
N MET A 31 13.49 -7.84 -3.82
CA MET A 31 12.20 -7.20 -4.11
C MET A 31 11.23 -7.45 -2.94
N PRO A 32 10.47 -6.44 -2.51
CA PRO A 32 9.42 -6.63 -1.54
C PRO A 32 8.30 -7.48 -2.15
N ILE A 33 7.67 -8.31 -1.32
CA ILE A 33 6.48 -9.06 -1.73
C ILE A 33 5.23 -8.17 -1.78
N LEU A 34 5.19 -7.10 -0.98
CA LEU A 34 4.11 -6.13 -0.88
C LEU A 34 4.66 -4.70 -0.85
N ALA A 35 4.13 -3.83 -1.70
CA ALA A 35 4.29 -2.38 -1.62
C ALA A 35 2.96 -1.74 -1.17
N LEU A 36 2.99 -0.91 -0.13
CA LEU A 36 1.84 -0.15 0.35
C LEU A 36 2.06 1.36 0.10
N GLU A 37 1.16 1.98 -0.64
CA GLU A 37 1.12 3.42 -0.88
C GLU A 37 -0.06 4.04 -0.12
N VAL A 38 0.21 5.09 0.67
CA VAL A 38 -0.83 5.87 1.36
C VAL A 38 -0.98 7.22 0.66
N ILE A 39 -2.16 7.48 0.09
CA ILE A 39 -2.44 8.72 -0.63
C ILE A 39 -2.55 9.89 0.36
N SER A 40 -1.86 11.00 0.05
CA SER A 40 -1.95 12.26 0.79
C SER A 40 -2.48 13.41 -0.08
N GLU A 41 -2.82 14.55 0.51
CA GLU A 41 -3.47 15.68 -0.17
C GLU A 41 -2.66 16.27 -1.35
N GLN A 42 -1.32 16.12 -1.34
CA GLN A 42 -0.41 16.62 -2.39
C GLN A 42 -0.17 15.62 -3.55
N TYR A 43 -1.15 14.77 -3.84
CA TYR A 43 -1.01 13.74 -4.86
C TYR A 43 -0.97 14.31 -6.28
N ASN A 44 0.09 14.06 -7.07
CA ASN A 44 0.31 14.72 -8.36
C ASN A 44 0.09 13.85 -9.62
N GLY A 45 -0.55 12.68 -9.49
CA GLY A 45 -0.95 11.86 -10.66
C GLY A 45 0.07 10.81 -11.11
N GLU A 46 1.07 10.52 -10.30
CA GLU A 46 2.10 9.47 -10.50
C GLU A 46 1.55 8.02 -10.44
N TYR A 47 0.23 7.87 -10.47
CA TYR A 47 -0.47 6.61 -10.26
C TYR A 47 -0.06 5.53 -11.26
N GLU A 48 -0.22 5.84 -12.54
CA GLU A 48 -0.06 4.84 -13.61
C GLU A 48 1.41 4.50 -13.84
N ALA A 49 2.30 5.48 -13.64
CA ALA A 49 3.74 5.26 -13.70
C ALA A 49 4.18 4.26 -12.62
N LYS A 50 3.82 4.50 -11.35
CA LYS A 50 4.19 3.59 -10.25
C LYS A 50 3.62 2.18 -10.41
N LEU A 51 2.38 2.07 -10.87
CA LEU A 51 1.75 0.77 -11.09
C LEU A 51 2.48 -0.02 -12.20
N ALA A 52 2.84 0.64 -13.30
CA ALA A 52 3.64 0.02 -14.37
C ALA A 52 5.06 -0.34 -13.90
N ASP A 53 5.70 0.52 -13.11
CA ASP A 53 7.03 0.27 -12.56
C ASP A 53 7.02 -0.95 -11.63
N TYR A 54 6.09 -1.01 -10.66
CA TYR A 54 5.97 -2.15 -9.74
C TYR A 54 5.61 -3.45 -10.44
N GLN A 55 4.79 -3.38 -11.50
CA GLN A 55 4.47 -4.53 -12.32
C GLN A 55 5.73 -5.07 -13.03
N THR A 56 6.52 -4.17 -13.62
CA THR A 56 7.78 -4.50 -14.30
C THR A 56 8.81 -5.06 -13.33
N LEU A 57 8.85 -4.51 -12.12
CA LEU A 57 9.72 -4.93 -11.03
C LEU A 57 9.29 -6.27 -10.40
N GLY A 58 8.11 -6.79 -10.72
CA GLY A 58 7.65 -8.10 -10.25
C GLY A 58 7.20 -8.13 -8.79
N ILE A 59 6.81 -6.98 -8.23
CA ILE A 59 6.28 -6.93 -6.85
C ILE A 59 4.92 -7.65 -6.83
N LEU A 60 4.79 -8.69 -6.01
CA LEU A 60 3.60 -9.56 -6.03
C LEU A 60 2.33 -8.81 -5.66
N TYR A 61 2.39 -7.95 -4.64
CA TYR A 61 1.25 -7.19 -4.14
C TYR A 61 1.51 -5.69 -4.17
N TYR A 62 0.55 -4.93 -4.68
CA TYR A 62 0.54 -3.48 -4.59
C TYR A 62 -0.77 -3.00 -3.97
N ALA A 63 -0.68 -2.46 -2.75
CA ALA A 63 -1.82 -1.97 -1.99
C ALA A 63 -1.80 -0.44 -1.95
N ILE A 64 -2.96 0.16 -2.11
CA ILE A 64 -3.15 1.60 -2.14
C ILE A 64 -4.26 1.93 -1.16
N TYR A 65 -3.92 2.72 -0.15
CA TYR A 65 -4.87 3.18 0.84
C TYR A 65 -5.15 4.67 0.65
N ASN A 66 -6.41 5.00 0.47
CA ASN A 66 -6.89 6.36 0.24
C ASN A 66 -7.74 6.85 1.42
N PRO A 67 -7.14 7.49 2.44
CA PRO A 67 -7.87 8.04 3.57
C PRO A 67 -8.79 9.22 3.18
N LEU A 68 -8.61 9.77 1.97
CA LEU A 68 -9.38 10.89 1.43
C LEU A 68 -10.52 10.44 0.49
N SER A 69 -10.73 9.13 0.35
CA SER A 69 -11.82 8.57 -0.45
C SER A 69 -13.17 9.17 -0.02
N GLY A 70 -13.99 9.56 -1.00
CA GLY A 70 -15.27 10.24 -0.78
C GLY A 70 -15.20 11.77 -0.58
N ARG A 71 -14.01 12.38 -0.44
CA ARG A 71 -13.87 13.85 -0.46
C ARG A 71 -14.00 14.41 -1.89
N ARG A 72 -14.41 15.68 -2.02
CA ARG A 72 -14.60 16.37 -3.31
C ARG A 72 -13.32 16.36 -4.17
N GLY A 73 -13.49 16.28 -5.49
CA GLY A 73 -12.39 16.33 -6.47
C GLY A 73 -11.90 14.94 -6.91
N ARG A 74 -10.61 14.83 -7.24
CA ARG A 74 -9.94 13.63 -7.82
C ARG A 74 -9.96 12.36 -6.94
N PHE A 75 -10.35 12.48 -5.67
CA PHE A 75 -10.40 11.38 -4.70
C PHE A 75 -11.81 10.79 -4.55
N LYS A 76 -12.83 11.38 -5.16
CA LYS A 76 -14.24 11.00 -5.01
C LYS A 76 -14.57 9.63 -5.60
N ASN A 77 -13.91 9.27 -6.70
CA ASN A 77 -14.24 8.07 -7.48
C ASN A 77 -13.25 6.91 -7.24
N ARG A 78 -12.49 6.95 -6.13
CA ARG A 78 -11.51 5.90 -5.80
C ARG A 78 -11.95 5.14 -4.57
N GLU A 79 -11.73 3.84 -4.61
CA GLU A 79 -12.01 2.97 -3.48
C GLU A 79 -11.07 3.33 -2.31
N ARG A 80 -11.50 2.97 -1.11
CA ARG A 80 -10.76 3.27 0.12
C ARG A 80 -9.45 2.48 0.20
N LEU A 81 -9.51 1.23 -0.25
CA LEU A 81 -8.42 0.27 -0.29
C LEU A 81 -8.48 -0.44 -1.64
N GLU A 82 -7.44 -0.28 -2.44
CA GLU A 82 -7.26 -0.98 -3.71
C GLU A 82 -6.05 -1.90 -3.55
N VAL A 83 -6.21 -3.20 -3.73
CA VAL A 83 -5.10 -4.15 -3.64
C VAL A 83 -4.98 -4.92 -4.93
N TYR A 84 -3.82 -4.79 -5.56
CA TYR A 84 -3.49 -5.44 -6.81
C TYR A 84 -2.59 -6.64 -6.55
N LYS A 85 -2.85 -7.74 -7.25
CA LYS A 85 -2.01 -8.94 -7.29
C LYS A 85 -1.40 -9.10 -8.67
N LEU A 86 -0.11 -9.38 -8.73
CA LEU A 86 0.59 -9.68 -9.97
C LEU A 86 0.25 -11.12 -10.41
N ILE A 87 -0.51 -11.25 -11.49
CA ILE A 87 -0.92 -12.53 -12.07
C ILE A 87 -0.49 -12.53 -13.54
N ALA A 88 0.32 -13.53 -13.93
CA ALA A 88 0.84 -13.65 -15.30
C ALA A 88 1.48 -12.35 -15.85
N GLY A 89 2.18 -11.59 -14.99
CA GLY A 89 2.86 -10.35 -15.35
C GLY A 89 1.96 -9.11 -15.46
N LYS A 90 0.69 -9.21 -15.05
CA LYS A 90 -0.24 -8.09 -15.00
C LYS A 90 -0.86 -7.95 -13.62
N TYR A 91 -1.07 -6.71 -13.19
CA TYR A 91 -1.81 -6.46 -11.96
C TYR A 91 -3.31 -6.65 -12.17
N GLU A 92 -3.91 -7.49 -11.34
CA GLU A 92 -5.35 -7.70 -11.24
C GLU A 92 -5.83 -7.18 -9.87
N LEU A 93 -6.92 -6.42 -9.85
CA LEU A 93 -7.52 -5.92 -8.62
C LEU A 93 -8.17 -7.07 -7.86
N LEU A 94 -7.86 -7.19 -6.57
CA LEU A 94 -8.50 -8.14 -5.67
C LEU A 94 -9.77 -7.52 -5.09
N GLU A 95 -10.85 -8.30 -5.12
CA GLU A 95 -12.12 -7.91 -4.52
C GLU A 95 -12.02 -7.97 -2.99
N PRO A 96 -12.35 -6.87 -2.28
CA PRO A 96 -12.40 -6.89 -0.83
C PRO A 96 -13.64 -7.62 -0.30
N GLU A 97 -13.47 -8.42 0.74
CA GLU A 97 -14.53 -9.02 1.52
C GLU A 97 -14.63 -8.30 2.88
N ASN A 98 -15.77 -7.65 3.16
CA ASN A 98 -15.99 -6.88 4.40
C ASN A 98 -14.88 -5.86 4.70
N ASN A 99 -14.48 -5.06 3.71
CA ASN A 99 -13.37 -4.08 3.80
C ASN A 99 -12.00 -4.71 4.09
N ARG A 100 -11.82 -6.01 3.83
CA ARG A 100 -10.56 -6.74 3.97
C ARG A 100 -10.19 -7.45 2.68
N VAL A 101 -8.90 -7.54 2.39
CA VAL A 101 -8.34 -8.30 1.27
C VAL A 101 -7.39 -9.34 1.84
N TRP A 102 -7.63 -10.62 1.53
CA TRP A 102 -6.76 -11.72 1.96
C TRP A 102 -5.58 -11.89 1.00
N LEU A 103 -4.37 -11.96 1.55
CA LEU A 103 -3.11 -12.10 0.83
C LEU A 103 -2.44 -13.44 1.21
N PRO A 104 -2.81 -14.55 0.54
CA PRO A 104 -2.46 -15.89 0.99
C PRO A 104 -0.95 -16.17 1.03
N GLU A 105 -0.16 -15.58 0.13
CA GLU A 105 1.29 -15.81 0.02
C GLU A 105 2.08 -15.19 1.19
N ILE A 106 1.49 -14.22 1.89
CA ILE A 106 2.06 -13.65 3.11
C ILE A 106 1.29 -14.07 4.37
N GLY A 107 0.17 -14.77 4.23
CA GLY A 107 -0.69 -15.18 5.35
C GLY A 107 -1.29 -14.02 6.13
N LEU A 108 -1.50 -12.87 5.49
CA LEU A 108 -2.03 -11.65 6.10
C LEU A 108 -3.27 -11.16 5.37
N ALA A 109 -4.13 -10.43 6.08
CA ALA A 109 -5.19 -9.63 5.50
C ALA A 109 -4.80 -8.15 5.55
N LEU A 110 -5.20 -7.37 4.56
CA LEU A 110 -5.21 -5.90 4.65
C LEU A 110 -6.65 -5.44 4.76
N GLY A 111 -6.97 -4.65 5.77
CA GLY A 111 -8.30 -4.09 5.92
C GLY A 111 -8.32 -2.70 6.50
N TYR A 112 -9.50 -2.07 6.46
CA TYR A 112 -9.72 -0.80 7.12
C TYR A 112 -11.00 -0.82 7.95
N GLU A 113 -10.95 -0.19 9.11
CA GLU A 113 -12.09 -0.12 10.04
C GLU A 113 -12.03 1.18 10.85
N GLN A 114 -13.20 1.67 11.25
CA GLN A 114 -13.32 2.80 12.17
C GLN A 114 -13.12 2.29 13.60
N GLY A 115 -12.10 2.81 14.29
CA GLY A 115 -11.76 2.34 15.62
C GLY A 115 -11.25 3.46 16.52
N GLU A 116 -11.48 3.30 17.81
CA GLU A 116 -10.81 4.10 18.83
C GLU A 116 -9.53 3.39 19.25
N HIS A 117 -8.39 4.04 19.04
CA HIS A 117 -7.10 3.55 19.52
C HIS A 117 -6.37 4.68 20.23
N ILE A 118 -6.01 4.48 21.51
CA ILE A 118 -5.33 5.47 22.37
C ILE A 118 -6.10 6.81 22.38
N ALA A 119 -7.42 6.77 22.62
CA ALA A 119 -8.29 7.96 22.65
C ALA A 119 -8.40 8.74 21.33
N TRP A 120 -7.98 8.17 20.20
CA TRP A 120 -8.16 8.73 18.87
C TRP A 120 -9.16 7.88 18.08
N VAL A 121 -10.32 8.47 17.79
CA VAL A 121 -11.32 7.90 16.90
C VAL A 121 -10.98 8.28 15.47
N ARG A 122 -10.50 7.32 14.69
CA ARG A 122 -10.27 7.49 13.25
C ARG A 122 -10.37 6.15 12.52
N GLU A 123 -10.27 6.21 11.21
CA GLU A 123 -10.09 4.99 10.43
C GLU A 123 -8.65 4.52 10.54
N TRP A 124 -8.50 3.21 10.74
CA TRP A 124 -7.23 2.53 10.83
C TRP A 124 -7.12 1.50 9.70
N LEU A 125 -5.97 1.49 9.04
CA LEU A 125 -5.54 0.39 8.18
C LEU A 125 -4.84 -0.65 9.06
N TYR A 126 -5.23 -1.93 8.94
CA TYR A 126 -4.67 -3.06 9.70
C TYR A 126 -4.34 -4.26 8.81
#